data_AF-A0A316YKD2-F1
#
_entry.id   AF-A0A316YKD2-F1
#
_cell.length_a   1.000
_cell.length_b   1.000
_cell.length_c   1.000
_cell.angle_alpha   90.00
_cell.angle_beta   90.00
_cell.angle_gamma   90.00
#
_symmetry.space_group_name_H-M   'P 1'
#
loop_
_entity.id
_entity.type
_entity.pdbx_description
1 polymer ?
#
loop_
_entity_poly.entity_id
_entity_poly.type
_entity_poly.pdbx_seq_one_letter_code
_entity_poly.pdbx_strand_id
1 'polypeptide(L)' 'MKLDKLKVRPKKDAATAPCAAEFATMLACWATANDLSNSGPCADSAKALQTCLQTRGKRRVVKRPTINYHLARFSKDV' A
#
# COMPACT_ATOMS: atom_id res chain seq x y z
N MET A 1 -35.61 -5.03 3.14
CA MET A 1 -34.65 -4.07 2.54
C MET A 1 -34.80 -4.13 1.03
N LYS A 2 -35.09 -3.01 0.38
CA LYS A 2 -35.11 -2.89 -1.09
C LYS A 2 -33.81 -2.20 -1.51
N LEU A 3 -33.00 -2.87 -2.32
CA LEU A 3 -31.74 -2.32 -2.83
C LEU A 3 -32.00 -1.74 -4.22
N ASP A 4 -31.80 -0.44 -4.40
CA ASP A 4 -32.01 0.20 -5.72
C ASP A 4 -31.00 -0.26 -6.77
N LYS A 5 -29.77 -0.60 -6.34
CA LYS A 5 -28.68 -1.11 -7.21
C LYS A 5 -27.83 -2.12 -6.46
N LEU A 6 -27.75 -3.34 -6.98
CA LEU A 6 -26.85 -4.37 -6.47
C LEU A 6 -25.42 -4.06 -6.92
N LYS A 7 -24.61 -3.46 -6.04
CA LYS A 7 -23.19 -3.15 -6.31
C LYS A 7 -22.33 -3.35 -5.07
N VAL A 8 -21.10 -3.80 -5.31
CA VAL A 8 -20.02 -3.81 -4.31
C VAL A 8 -19.30 -2.47 -4.36
N ARG A 9 -19.17 -1.83 -3.20
CA ARG A 9 -18.29 -0.68 -3.02
C ARG A 9 -16.88 -1.24 -2.75
N PRO A 10 -15.93 -1.14 -3.70
CA PRO A 10 -14.58 -1.62 -3.44
C PRO A 10 -14.02 -0.84 -2.25
N LYS A 11 -13.57 -1.56 -1.23
CA LYS A 11 -12.76 -0.94 -0.18
C LYS A 11 -11.46 -0.49 -0.83
N LYS A 12 -10.91 0.63 -0.37
CA LYS A 12 -9.53 0.99 -0.73
C LYS A 12 -8.65 -0.06 -0.05
N ASP A 13 -8.29 -1.11 -0.77
CA ASP A 13 -7.31 -2.07 -0.27
C ASP A 13 -6.05 -1.28 0.10
N ALA A 14 -5.56 -1.50 1.32
CA ALA A 14 -4.38 -0.80 1.81
C ALA A 14 -3.27 -1.03 0.78
N ALA A 15 -2.75 0.05 0.21
CA ALA A 15 -1.67 -0.04 -0.75
C ALA A 15 -0.51 -0.73 -0.05
N THR A 16 -0.12 -1.92 -0.54
CA THR A 16 1.05 -2.62 -0.04
C THR A 16 2.27 -1.75 -0.31
N ALA A 17 2.81 -1.16 0.74
CA ALA A 17 4.01 -0.34 0.69
C ALA A 17 5.21 -1.24 1.07
N PRO A 18 5.96 -1.79 0.10
CA PRO A 18 6.93 -2.86 0.35
C PRO A 18 8.10 -2.44 1.23
N CYS A 19 8.42 -1.14 1.28
CA CYS A 19 9.50 -0.58 2.09
C CYS A 19 9.00 0.19 3.32
N ALA A 20 7.73 0.01 3.71
CA ALA A 20 7.17 0.73 4.85
C ALA A 20 7.83 0.33 6.18
N ALA A 21 8.20 -0.94 6.33
CA ALA A 21 8.88 -1.43 7.53
C ALA A 21 10.27 -0.79 7.68
N GLU A 22 11.11 -0.87 6.64
CA GLU A 22 12.45 -0.25 6.63
C GLU A 22 12.41 1.27 6.76
N PHE A 23 11.35 1.91 6.26
CA PHE A 23 11.17 3.34 6.47
C PHE A 23 10.78 3.66 7.92
N ALA A 24 9.91 2.86 8.53
CA ALA A 24 9.51 3.04 9.93
C ALA A 24 10.68 2.85 10.91
N THR A 25 11.58 1.89 10.64
CA THR A 25 12.80 1.70 11.45
C THR A 25 13.74 2.89 11.35
N MET A 26 13.90 3.46 10.16
CA MET A 26 14.68 4.69 9.96
C MET A 26 14.06 5.89 10.68
N LEU A 27 12.73 6.06 10.63
CA LEU A 27 12.03 7.12 11.37
C LEU A 27 12.16 6.96 12.89
N ALA A 28 12.11 5.71 13.39
CA ALA A 28 12.34 5.43 14.80
C ALA A 28 13.76 5.81 15.22
N CYS A 29 14.76 5.53 14.37
CA CYS A 29 16.14 5.91 14.63
C CYS A 29 16.29 7.44 14.72
N TRP A 30 15.72 8.19 13.78
CA TRP A 30 15.72 9.66 13.81
C TRP A 30 15.10 10.21 15.09
N ALA A 31 13.98 9.63 15.53
CA ALA A 31 13.32 10.04 16.76
C ALA A 31 14.17 9.81 18.01
N THR A 32 15.01 8.77 18.02
CA THR A 32 15.88 8.46 19.17
C THR A 32 17.21 9.23 19.16
N ALA A 33 17.81 9.42 17.99
CA ALA A 33 19.16 9.96 17.85
C ALA A 33 19.20 11.47 17.56
N ASN A 34 18.06 12.10 17.22
CA ASN A 34 17.99 13.47 16.70
C ASN A 34 18.91 13.71 15.49
N ASP A 35 19.33 12.65 14.79
CA ASP A 35 20.17 12.72 13.59
C ASP A 35 19.28 12.78 12.35
N LEU A 36 19.16 13.96 11.75
CA LEU A 36 18.39 14.20 10.53
C LEU A 36 19.21 13.96 9.24
N SER A 37 20.52 13.79 9.39
CA SER A 37 21.49 13.78 8.28
C SER A 37 21.88 12.38 7.80
N ASN A 38 21.36 11.31 8.42
CA ASN A 38 21.70 9.90 8.09
C ASN A 38 23.21 9.59 8.14
N SER A 39 24.02 10.44 8.75
CA SER A 39 25.48 10.35 8.72
C SER A 39 26.06 9.69 9.97
N GLY A 40 25.25 9.48 11.01
CA GLY A 40 25.67 8.86 12.25
C GLY A 40 24.97 7.51 12.51
N PRO A 41 24.33 7.32 13.68
CA PRO A 41 23.82 6.02 14.12
C PRO A 41 22.72 5.45 13.22
N CYS A 42 22.06 6.29 12.43
CA CYS A 42 20.97 5.89 11.54
C CYS A 42 21.44 5.46 10.13
N ALA A 43 22.75 5.47 9.86
CA ALA A 43 23.30 5.12 8.54
C ALA A 43 22.90 3.72 8.06
N ASP A 44 22.85 2.73 8.96
CA ASP A 44 22.50 1.37 8.58
C ASP A 44 20.99 1.21 8.29
N SER A 45 20.14 1.91 9.04
CA SER A 45 18.69 1.97 8.73
C SER A 45 18.43 2.65 7.38
N ALA A 46 19.22 3.67 7.03
CA ALA A 46 19.14 4.34 5.74
C ALA A 46 19.60 3.42 4.59
N LYS A 47 20.67 2.63 4.78
CA LYS A 47 21.12 1.63 3.80
C LYS A 47 20.04 0.56 3.56
N ALA A 48 19.42 0.03 4.62
CA ALA A 48 18.35 -0.97 4.51
C ALA A 48 17.17 -0.45 3.68
N LEU A 49 16.75 0.80 3.92
CA LEU A 49 15.73 1.45 3.12
C LEU A 49 16.17 1.60 1.65
N GLN A 50 17.40 2.07 1.40
CA GLN A 50 17.91 2.22 0.04
C GLN A 50 17.92 0.89 -0.71
N THR A 51 18.37 -0.19 -0.07
CA THR A 51 18.34 -1.54 -0.64
C THR A 51 16.91 -1.98 -0.98
N CYS A 52 15.94 -1.74 -0.08
CA CYS A 52 14.54 -2.05 -0.38
C CYS A 52 14.01 -1.23 -1.57
N LEU A 53 14.34 0.05 -1.63
CA LEU A 53 13.89 0.95 -2.71
C LEU A 53 14.50 0.60 -4.07
N GLN A 54 15.73 0.06 -4.09
CA GLN A 54 16.40 -0.41 -5.31
C GLN A 54 15.86 -1.77 -5.77
N THR A 55 15.57 -2.67 -4.84
CA THR A 55 15.09 -4.03 -5.14
C THR A 55 13.61 -4.10 -5.47
N ARG A 56 12.79 -3.15 -4.98
CA ARG A 56 11.35 -3.18 -5.24
C ARG A 56 11.06 -3.05 -6.73
N GLY A 57 10.35 -4.04 -7.28
CA GLY A 57 9.87 -4.00 -8.65
C GLY A 57 8.84 -2.87 -8.88
N LYS A 58 8.65 -2.51 -10.15
CA LYS A 58 7.61 -1.54 -10.55
C LYS A 58 6.23 -2.03 -10.10
N ARG A 59 5.41 -1.11 -9.57
CA ARG A 59 4.02 -1.42 -9.19
C ARG A 59 3.27 -2.01 -10.38
N ARG A 60 2.87 -3.27 -10.28
CA ARG A 60 2.03 -3.91 -11.30
C ARG A 60 0.64 -3.30 -11.23
N VAL A 61 0.15 -2.81 -12.36
CA VAL A 61 -1.25 -2.37 -12.49
C VAL A 61 -2.12 -3.61 -12.41
N VAL A 62 -2.80 -3.80 -11.29
CA VAL A 62 -3.80 -4.87 -11.14
C VAL A 62 -5.04 -4.50 -11.96
N LYS A 63 -5.51 -5.42 -12.80
CA LYS A 63 -6.75 -5.23 -13.56
C LYS A 63 -7.92 -5.12 -12.59
N ARG A 64 -8.77 -4.11 -12.78
CA ARG A 64 -9.95 -3.91 -11.94
C ARG A 64 -10.96 -5.05 -12.18
N PRO A 65 -11.55 -5.66 -11.15
CA PRO A 65 -12.57 -6.69 -11.32
C PRO A 65 -13.86 -6.11 -11.90
N THR A 66 -14.54 -6.86 -12.76
CA THR A 66 -15.82 -6.48 -13.40
C THR A 66 -17.05 -6.88 -12.58
N ILE A 67 -16.90 -7.14 -11.28
CA ILE A 67 -17.96 -7.67 -10.40
C ILE A 67 -19.26 -6.84 -10.44
N ASN A 68 -19.15 -5.51 -10.45
CA ASN A 68 -20.33 -4.63 -10.48
C ASN A 68 -21.10 -4.70 -11.80
N TYR A 69 -20.45 -5.09 -12.90
CA TYR A 69 -21.14 -5.34 -14.17
C TYR A 69 -22.01 -6.58 -14.08
N HIS A 70 -21.49 -7.68 -13.51
CA HIS A 70 -22.24 -8.92 -13.36
C HIS A 70 -23.38 -8.78 -12.37
N LEU A 71 -23.17 -8.10 -11.24
CA LEU A 71 -24.21 -7.87 -10.23
C LEU A 71 -25.38 -7.03 -10.77
N ALA A 72 -25.09 -6.01 -11.60
CA ALA A 72 -26.13 -5.19 -12.24
C ALA A 72 -26.92 -5.97 -13.31
N ARG A 73 -26.34 -7.03 -13.88
CA ARG A 73 -27.06 -7.93 -14.79
C ARG A 73 -27.97 -8.88 -14.01
N PHE A 74 -27.45 -9.52 -12.96
CA PHE A 74 -28.23 -10.42 -12.11
C PHE A 74 -29.40 -9.75 -11.41
N SER A 75 -29.27 -8.47 -11.03
CA SER A 75 -30.37 -7.74 -10.38
C SER A 75 -31.59 -7.48 -11.28
N LYS A 76 -31.57 -7.91 -12.55
CA LYS A 76 -32.74 -7.90 -13.44
C LYS A 76 -33.45 -9.26 -13.49
N ASP A 77 -32.71 -10.32 -13.19
CA ASP A 77 -33.19 -11.71 -13.24
C ASP A 77 -33.67 -12.21 -11.86
N VAL A 78 -33.41 -11.42 -10.80
CA VAL A 78 -33.80 -11.63 -9.40
C VAL A 78 -34.68 -10.49 -8.94
#